data_AF-A0A934ENI2-F1
#
_entry.id   AF-A0A934ENI2-F1
#
_cell.length_a   1.000
_cell.length_b   1.000
_cell.length_c   1.000
_cell.angle_alpha   90.00
_cell.angle_beta   90.00
_cell.angle_gamma   90.00
#
_symmetry.space_group_name_H-M   'P 1'
#
loop_
_entity.id
_entity.type
_entity.pdbx_description
1 polymer ?
#
loop_
_entity_poly.entity_id
_entity_poly.type
_entity_poly.pdbx_seq_one_letter_code
_entity_poly.pdbx_strand_id
1 'polypeptide(L)'
;MSDTGLYTNRTDYADYFINAFSDHITKPSNVYIASAFFTDPDSIANLINRNCNVRLIVRLAHPTSPDALSKVVNLSGVEVRYFTDRSFHPKLYIFGDHTALVGSANLTNAALSGNQEIMITIKSDDYRFTELAGLFADYWSEAAVLDKEVIVAYKDLTKRCNSAFSELVKLERDIQTKLGDVVFSNIKRGKKKKSKDILFLDDFRRTYQETVTAFKVLKEVYQDVGKRKVSEEQIPLRIEIDSFISYVRDKHAQTDKWEATELMIGDEQKAFIRYNINKWHTASYPYFEETIISQKYPKLKKVFSSSETLLSSDDDLLFDGLCVLHSFHDRLRFFPGGLPSLRSKFFESNKSIPVRERLTYLIFSEGSVEERMANLIFNSDYRINEFGQSNVQELIGWTNKEELPIINSRTTKILRYFGFHVKQLS
;
A
#
# COMPACT_ATOMS: atom_id res chain seq x y z
N MET A 1 25.08 12.31 -16.89
CA MET A 1 23.65 12.33 -16.53
C MET A 1 23.30 13.78 -16.26
N SER A 2 22.13 14.25 -16.70
CA SER A 2 21.66 15.60 -16.36
C SER A 2 21.61 15.74 -14.84
N ASP A 3 22.22 16.79 -14.29
CA ASP A 3 22.11 17.13 -12.87
C ASP A 3 20.63 17.38 -12.55
N THR A 4 19.99 16.39 -11.92
CA THR A 4 18.58 16.46 -11.55
C THR A 4 18.36 17.26 -10.27
N GLY A 5 19.43 17.69 -9.59
CA GLY A 5 19.37 18.30 -8.27
C GLY A 5 18.72 17.39 -7.22
N LEU A 6 18.81 16.07 -7.41
CA LEU A 6 18.12 15.06 -6.59
C LEU A 6 19.07 13.92 -6.24
N TYR A 7 19.16 13.61 -4.94
CA TYR A 7 19.90 12.47 -4.41
C TYR A 7 18.97 11.58 -3.58
N THR A 8 18.84 10.31 -3.96
CA THR A 8 17.90 9.37 -3.30
C THR A 8 18.45 7.97 -3.00
N ASN A 9 19.75 7.76 -3.22
CA ASN A 9 20.41 6.46 -3.03
C ASN A 9 19.84 5.33 -3.89
N ARG A 10 19.22 5.62 -5.05
CA ARG A 10 18.73 4.59 -5.97
C ARG A 10 19.91 4.00 -6.73
N THR A 11 20.05 2.68 -6.64
CA THR A 11 21.13 1.97 -7.33
C THR A 11 21.06 2.15 -8.85
N ASP A 12 19.86 2.14 -9.42
CA ASP A 12 19.65 2.23 -10.87
C ASP A 12 19.97 3.62 -11.45
N TYR A 13 19.97 4.66 -10.60
CA TYR A 13 20.25 6.04 -10.99
C TYR A 13 21.63 6.54 -10.51
N ALA A 14 22.31 5.76 -9.67
CA ALA A 14 23.58 6.13 -9.03
C ALA A 14 23.55 7.50 -8.32
N ASP A 15 22.38 7.92 -7.82
CA ASP A 15 22.13 9.23 -7.20
C ASP A 15 22.32 9.17 -5.67
N TYR A 16 23.45 8.61 -5.24
CA TYR A 16 23.78 8.49 -3.82
C TYR A 16 24.05 9.83 -3.17
N PHE A 17 23.50 10.08 -1.99
CA PHE A 17 23.67 11.36 -1.29
C PHE A 17 25.15 11.69 -1.01
N ILE A 18 25.99 10.68 -0.75
CA ILE A 18 27.44 10.89 -0.59
C ILE A 18 28.09 11.58 -1.81
N ASN A 19 27.54 11.41 -3.01
CA ASN A 19 28.08 12.04 -4.22
C ASN A 19 27.96 13.56 -4.18
N ALA A 20 26.96 14.11 -3.48
CA ALA A 20 26.76 15.56 -3.34
C ALA A 20 27.99 16.28 -2.75
N PHE A 21 28.72 15.62 -1.85
CA PHE A 21 29.95 16.16 -1.26
C PHE A 21 31.08 16.32 -2.28
N SER A 22 31.06 15.53 -3.35
CA SER A 22 32.01 15.68 -4.46
C SER A 22 31.47 16.61 -5.54
N ASP A 23 30.19 16.50 -5.87
CA ASP A 23 29.56 17.22 -6.97
C ASP A 23 29.53 18.73 -6.73
N HIS A 24 29.29 19.17 -5.49
CA HIS A 24 29.15 20.59 -5.14
C HIS A 24 30.43 21.23 -4.60
N ILE A 25 31.54 20.49 -4.53
CA ILE A 25 32.84 20.98 -4.07
C ILE A 25 33.86 20.89 -5.20
N THR A 26 33.87 21.92 -6.03
CA THR A 26 34.78 22.07 -7.18
C THR A 26 36.03 22.88 -6.85
N LYS A 27 36.01 23.64 -5.73
CA LYS A 27 37.11 24.46 -5.22
C LYS A 27 37.07 24.48 -3.68
N PRO A 28 38.20 24.81 -3.00
CA PRO A 28 38.21 25.06 -1.56
C PRO A 28 37.11 26.03 -1.14
N SER A 29 36.33 25.68 -0.12
CA SER A 29 35.13 26.42 0.29
C SER A 29 34.77 26.18 1.76
N ASN A 30 33.90 27.02 2.30
CA ASN A 30 33.27 26.77 3.60
C ASN A 30 32.05 25.85 3.39
N VAL A 31 31.92 24.83 4.22
CA VAL A 31 30.78 23.90 4.23
C VAL A 31 30.08 24.01 5.57
N TYR A 32 28.77 24.25 5.53
CA TYR A 32 27.95 24.43 6.72
C TYR A 32 26.94 23.29 6.81
N ILE A 33 26.97 22.53 7.90
CA ILE A 33 26.17 21.32 8.06
C ILE A 33 25.39 21.43 9.36
N ALA A 34 24.06 21.48 9.26
CA ALA A 34 23.16 21.32 10.39
C ALA A 34 22.43 19.98 10.23
N SER A 35 22.87 18.98 10.97
CA SER A 35 22.36 17.61 10.87
C SER A 35 22.06 17.06 12.25
N ALA A 36 20.82 16.60 12.47
CA ALA A 36 20.40 16.09 13.77
C ALA A 36 21.34 14.99 14.29
N PHE A 37 21.75 14.08 13.39
CA PHE A 37 22.55 12.92 13.76
C PHE A 37 23.85 12.80 12.96
N PHE A 38 24.91 12.39 13.65
CA PHE A 38 26.25 12.26 13.08
C PHE A 38 26.94 10.94 13.44
N THR A 39 27.25 10.11 12.45
CA THR A 39 28.01 8.85 12.64
C THR A 39 29.13 8.63 11.63
N ASP A 40 29.24 9.48 10.61
CA ASP A 40 30.21 9.33 9.52
C ASP A 40 31.31 10.42 9.61
N PRO A 41 32.44 10.13 10.28
CA PRO A 41 33.56 11.09 10.34
C PRO A 41 34.32 11.20 9.02
N ASP A 42 34.22 10.19 8.14
CA ASP A 42 35.02 10.09 6.93
C ASP A 42 34.60 11.13 5.89
N SER A 43 33.31 11.45 5.78
CA SER A 43 32.86 12.56 4.92
C SER A 43 33.46 13.90 5.34
N ILE A 44 33.56 14.18 6.65
CA ILE A 44 34.19 15.42 7.15
C ILE A 44 35.69 15.42 6.84
N ALA A 45 36.39 14.30 7.09
CA ALA A 45 37.81 14.18 6.76
C ALA A 45 38.07 14.40 5.26
N ASN A 46 37.19 13.87 4.39
CA ASN A 46 37.27 14.07 2.95
C ASN A 46 37.08 15.55 2.54
N LEU A 47 36.22 16.30 3.23
CA LEU A 47 36.08 17.75 3.02
C LEU A 47 37.37 18.50 3.39
N ILE A 48 37.97 18.17 4.53
CA ILE A 48 39.22 18.79 4.97
C ILE A 48 40.36 18.49 3.99
N ASN A 49 40.46 17.25 3.49
CA ASN A 49 41.45 16.86 2.47
C ASN A 49 41.30 17.64 1.15
N ARG A 50 40.14 18.26 0.91
CA ARG A 50 39.89 19.16 -0.23
C ARG A 50 40.10 20.64 0.11
N ASN A 51 40.74 20.93 1.24
CA ASN A 51 40.98 22.28 1.78
C ASN A 51 39.69 23.07 2.07
N CYS A 52 38.61 22.38 2.41
CA CYS A 52 37.40 23.04 2.92
C CYS A 52 37.51 23.33 4.41
N ASN A 53 36.80 24.35 4.88
CA ASN A 53 36.48 24.50 6.31
C ASN A 53 35.06 24.00 6.55
N VAL A 54 34.81 23.37 7.70
CA VAL A 54 33.52 22.79 8.03
C VAL A 54 32.99 23.34 9.34
N ARG A 55 31.74 23.82 9.32
CA ARG A 55 30.95 24.14 10.50
C ARG A 55 29.85 23.11 10.65
N LEU A 56 29.93 22.31 11.72
CA LEU A 56 29.03 21.21 11.97
C LEU A 56 28.17 21.48 13.21
N ILE A 57 26.85 21.44 13.08
CA ILE A 57 25.89 21.47 14.20
C ILE A 57 25.21 20.12 14.29
N VAL A 58 25.24 19.50 15.47
CA VAL A 58 24.62 18.19 15.75
C VAL A 58 23.70 18.22 16.96
N ARG A 59 22.79 17.23 17.06
CA ARG A 59 22.15 16.92 18.34
C ARG A 59 22.97 15.88 19.10
N LEU A 60 23.23 16.12 20.39
CA LEU A 60 23.76 15.09 21.30
C LEU A 60 22.64 14.16 21.75
N ALA A 61 22.30 13.20 20.88
CA ALA A 61 21.39 12.10 21.17
C ALA A 61 21.70 10.93 20.24
N HIS A 62 21.26 9.72 20.58
CA HIS A 62 21.33 8.59 19.66
C HIS A 62 20.60 8.91 18.34
N PRO A 63 21.15 8.55 17.16
CA PRO A 63 22.39 7.78 16.94
C PRO A 63 23.70 8.59 16.82
N THR A 64 23.78 9.89 17.17
CA THR A 64 25.04 10.65 17.12
C THR A 64 26.15 9.93 17.90
N SER A 65 27.27 9.64 17.23
CA SER A 65 28.37 8.84 17.78
C SER A 65 29.39 9.71 18.49
N PRO A 66 29.63 9.51 19.81
CA PRO A 66 30.72 10.19 20.53
C PRO A 66 32.10 9.92 19.91
N ASP A 67 32.30 8.72 19.36
CA ASP A 67 33.57 8.34 18.73
C ASP A 67 33.76 9.05 17.37
N ALA A 68 32.68 9.26 16.60
CA ALA A 68 32.74 10.05 15.38
C ALA A 68 33.06 11.53 15.70
N LEU A 69 32.41 12.10 16.72
CA LEU A 69 32.69 13.47 17.17
C LEU A 69 34.15 13.63 17.62
N SER A 70 34.68 12.67 18.38
CA SER A 70 36.08 12.67 18.83
C SER A 70 37.09 12.71 17.67
N LYS A 71 36.76 12.07 16.54
CA LYS A 71 37.62 12.03 15.34
C LYS A 71 37.68 13.37 14.59
N VAL A 72 36.60 14.15 14.62
CA VAL A 72 36.51 15.39 13.82
C VAL A 72 36.78 16.67 14.60
N VAL A 73 36.52 16.70 15.91
CA VAL A 73 36.62 17.92 16.73
C VAL A 73 38.03 18.52 16.79
N ASN A 74 39.07 17.70 16.57
CA ASN A 74 40.47 18.15 16.60
C ASN A 74 41.06 18.38 15.19
N LEU A 75 40.27 18.23 14.12
CA LEU A 75 40.76 18.48 12.77
C LEU A 75 40.88 19.99 12.54
N SER A 76 42.03 20.42 12.01
CA SER A 76 42.20 21.80 11.58
C SER A 76 41.19 22.14 10.49
N GLY A 77 40.46 23.24 10.65
CA GLY A 77 39.39 23.64 9.74
C GLY A 77 38.01 23.08 10.06
N VAL A 78 37.83 22.39 11.21
CA VAL A 78 36.51 21.95 11.69
C VAL A 78 36.11 22.70 12.95
N GLU A 79 34.90 23.25 12.95
CA GLU A 79 34.22 23.80 14.13
C GLU A 79 32.95 22.99 14.39
N VAL A 80 32.75 22.50 15.62
CA VAL A 80 31.56 21.70 15.98
C VAL A 80 30.77 22.39 17.09
N ARG A 81 29.45 22.51 16.88
CA ARG A 81 28.48 22.97 17.87
C ARG A 81 27.37 21.95 18.06
N TYR A 82 26.63 22.08 19.16
CA TYR A 82 25.58 21.13 19.48
C TYR A 82 24.36 21.74 20.16
N PHE A 83 23.24 21.01 20.01
CA PHE A 83 22.05 21.11 20.83
C PHE A 83 21.79 19.77 21.54
N THR A 84 21.03 19.79 22.63
CA THR A 84 20.55 18.57 23.32
C THR A 84 19.05 18.37 23.15
N ASP A 85 18.31 19.42 22.80
CA ASP A 85 16.85 19.38 22.71
C ASP A 85 16.36 18.54 21.53
N ARG A 86 15.29 17.78 21.75
CA ARG A 86 14.71 16.85 20.76
C ARG A 86 14.18 17.55 19.51
N SER A 87 13.84 18.84 19.60
CA SER A 87 13.36 19.65 18.48
C SER A 87 14.42 19.91 17.40
N PHE A 88 15.71 19.87 17.74
CA PHE A 88 16.77 20.01 16.74
C PHE A 88 16.83 18.76 15.86
N HIS A 89 16.17 18.84 14.71
CA HIS A 89 16.12 17.78 13.72
C HIS A 89 16.40 18.18 12.25
N PRO A 90 17.13 19.29 11.94
CA PRO A 90 17.39 19.66 10.56
C PRO A 90 18.31 18.65 9.86
N LYS A 91 18.25 18.66 8.52
CA LYS A 91 19.21 18.04 7.60
C LYS A 91 19.50 19.05 6.48
N LEU A 92 20.38 19.98 6.79
CA LEU A 92 20.76 21.10 5.93
C LEU A 92 22.27 21.06 5.69
N TYR A 93 22.64 21.14 4.42
CA TYR A 93 24.04 21.14 3.96
C TYR A 93 24.21 22.31 3.01
N ILE A 94 25.11 23.25 3.31
CA ILE A 94 25.40 24.39 2.45
C ILE A 94 26.86 24.29 2.02
N PHE A 95 27.07 24.27 0.71
CA PHE A 95 28.37 24.18 0.06
C PHE A 95 28.72 25.56 -0.50
N GLY A 96 29.64 26.26 0.17
CA GLY A 96 30.05 27.61 -0.23
C GLY A 96 28.91 28.62 -0.18
N ASP A 97 28.80 29.40 -1.25
CA ASP A 97 27.83 30.47 -1.46
C ASP A 97 26.87 30.17 -2.64
N HIS A 98 26.92 28.95 -3.20
CA HIS A 98 26.25 28.61 -4.46
C HIS A 98 25.20 27.50 -4.34
N THR A 99 25.25 26.65 -3.30
CA THR A 99 24.36 25.48 -3.24
C THR A 99 24.03 25.04 -1.82
N ALA A 100 22.75 24.78 -1.56
CA ALA A 100 22.25 24.13 -0.37
C ALA A 100 21.54 22.81 -0.72
N LEU A 101 21.60 21.82 0.18
CA LEU A 101 20.83 20.59 0.11
C LEU A 101 19.96 20.45 1.35
N VAL A 102 18.68 20.13 1.14
CA VAL A 102 17.67 19.94 2.18
C VAL A 102 16.95 18.63 1.92
N GLY A 103 16.64 17.88 2.99
CA GLY A 103 15.88 16.64 2.85
C GLY A 103 15.84 15.78 4.09
N SER A 104 15.90 14.46 3.90
CA SER A 104 15.76 13.47 4.97
C SER A 104 17.09 12.95 5.54
N ALA A 105 18.19 13.07 4.79
CA ALA A 105 19.45 12.41 5.12
C ALA A 105 20.22 13.10 6.24
N ASN A 106 20.36 12.42 7.38
CA ASN A 106 21.32 12.83 8.41
C ASN A 106 22.75 12.49 7.98
N LEU A 107 23.78 13.05 8.65
CA LEU A 107 25.19 12.73 8.36
C LEU A 107 25.61 11.41 9.01
N THR A 108 25.00 10.32 8.56
CA THR A 108 25.21 8.97 9.09
C THR A 108 25.60 7.99 7.99
N ASN A 109 26.38 6.97 8.36
CA ASN A 109 26.81 5.92 7.43
C ASN A 109 25.65 5.31 6.62
N ALA A 110 24.50 5.10 7.27
CA ALA A 110 23.31 4.54 6.65
C ALA A 110 22.65 5.52 5.67
N ALA A 111 22.46 6.78 6.05
CA ALA A 111 21.81 7.78 5.20
C ALA A 111 22.62 8.16 3.95
N LEU A 112 23.96 8.15 4.04
CA LEU A 112 24.84 8.56 2.94
C LEU A 112 24.76 7.64 1.70
N SER A 113 24.42 6.36 1.88
CA SER A 113 24.47 5.39 0.77
C SER A 113 23.51 4.18 0.88
N GLY A 114 22.79 4.03 2.00
CA GLY A 114 22.05 2.80 2.31
C GLY A 114 20.54 2.98 2.53
N ASN A 115 20.12 4.07 3.17
CA ASN A 115 18.70 4.35 3.41
C ASN A 115 18.01 4.91 2.15
N GLN A 116 16.70 4.71 2.05
CA GLN A 116 15.89 5.52 1.14
C GLN A 116 15.86 6.96 1.68
N GLU A 117 16.61 7.84 1.03
CA GLU A 117 16.66 9.25 1.36
C GLU A 117 16.07 10.07 0.21
N ILE A 118 15.74 11.33 0.50
CA ILE A 118 15.38 12.32 -0.51
C ILE A 118 16.11 13.60 -0.13
N MET A 119 17.05 14.04 -0.96
CA MET A 119 17.73 15.33 -0.82
C MET A 119 17.57 16.12 -2.11
N ILE A 120 17.13 17.36 -1.98
CA ILE A 120 16.97 18.28 -3.10
C ILE A 120 18.01 19.39 -3.05
N THR A 121 18.48 19.80 -4.22
CA THR A 121 19.42 20.90 -4.40
C THR A 121 18.69 22.22 -4.56
N ILE A 122 19.10 23.22 -3.79
CA ILE A 122 18.67 24.62 -3.88
C ILE A 122 19.89 25.45 -4.28
N LYS A 123 19.81 26.13 -5.43
CA LYS A 123 20.89 26.96 -5.97
C LYS A 123 20.83 28.38 -5.43
N SER A 124 21.92 29.13 -5.53
CA SER A 124 22.01 30.50 -5.00
C SER A 124 21.15 31.54 -5.74
N ASP A 125 20.65 31.23 -6.93
CA ASP A 125 19.66 32.06 -7.64
C ASP A 125 18.23 31.86 -7.11
N ASP A 126 18.02 30.89 -6.22
CA ASP A 126 16.78 30.69 -5.49
C ASP A 126 16.79 31.50 -4.19
N TYR A 127 15.76 32.33 -3.96
CA TYR A 127 15.65 33.16 -2.75
C TYR A 127 15.72 32.34 -1.45
N ARG A 128 15.29 31.06 -1.49
CA ARG A 128 15.33 30.16 -0.33
C ARG A 128 16.75 29.85 0.11
N PHE A 129 17.74 29.97 -0.76
CA PHE A 129 19.14 29.78 -0.38
C PHE A 129 19.56 30.77 0.72
N THR A 130 19.23 32.05 0.55
CA THR A 130 19.56 33.10 1.53
C THR A 130 18.85 32.85 2.85
N GLU A 131 17.57 32.45 2.82
CA GLU A 131 16.82 32.08 4.02
C GLU A 131 17.44 30.88 4.75
N LEU A 132 17.89 29.85 4.02
CA LEU A 132 18.56 28.69 4.61
C LEU A 132 19.92 29.06 5.21
N ALA A 133 20.67 29.96 4.58
CA ALA A 133 21.92 30.49 5.11
C ALA A 133 21.70 31.30 6.40
N GLY A 134 20.66 32.14 6.43
CA GLY A 134 20.22 32.86 7.62
C GLY A 134 19.85 31.91 8.76
N LEU A 135 19.02 30.90 8.46
CA LEU A 135 18.62 29.89 9.43
C LEU A 135 19.81 29.11 10.00
N PHE A 136 20.80 28.77 9.17
CA PHE A 136 22.03 28.14 9.67
C PHE A 136 22.78 29.09 10.61
N ALA A 137 22.87 30.39 10.27
CA ALA A 137 23.54 31.38 11.12
C ALA A 137 22.85 31.52 12.48
N ASP A 138 21.52 31.50 12.51
CA ASP A 138 20.73 31.54 13.76
C ASP A 138 21.04 30.31 14.62
N TYR A 139 20.92 29.09 14.04
CA TYR A 139 21.30 27.85 14.72
C TYR A 139 22.75 27.89 15.22
N TRP A 140 23.66 28.39 14.40
CA TRP A 140 25.06 28.48 14.75
C TRP A 140 25.23 29.36 15.98
N SER A 141 24.62 30.55 16.00
CA SER A 141 24.76 31.53 17.07
C SER A 141 24.28 31.01 18.44
N GLU A 142 23.22 30.21 18.46
CA GLU A 142 22.61 29.66 19.67
C GLU A 142 23.22 28.32 20.12
N ALA A 143 23.81 27.56 19.20
CA ALA A 143 24.36 26.24 19.52
C ALA A 143 25.58 26.34 20.45
N ALA A 144 25.67 25.43 21.43
CA ALA A 144 26.80 25.35 22.35
C ALA A 144 28.05 24.80 21.66
N VAL A 145 29.24 25.26 22.06
CA VAL A 145 30.51 24.78 21.51
C VAL A 145 30.79 23.36 22.00
N LEU A 146 31.14 22.44 21.10
CA LEU A 146 31.53 21.08 21.45
C LEU A 146 33.01 21.04 21.81
N ASP A 147 33.32 20.76 23.07
CA ASP A 147 34.69 20.54 23.57
C ASP A 147 34.92 19.08 24.00
N LYS A 148 36.12 18.80 24.51
CA LYS A 148 36.52 17.43 24.90
C LYS A 148 35.72 16.95 26.12
N GLU A 149 35.47 17.86 27.05
CA GLU A 149 34.74 17.61 28.29
C GLU A 149 33.29 17.18 28.01
N VAL A 150 32.60 17.88 27.10
CA VAL A 150 31.25 17.53 26.64
C VAL A 150 31.23 16.18 25.93
N ILE A 151 32.22 15.88 25.08
CA ILE A 151 32.30 14.58 24.39
C ILE A 151 32.47 13.43 25.37
N VAL A 152 33.33 13.58 26.39
CA VAL A 152 33.53 12.57 27.44
C VAL A 152 32.23 12.36 28.22
N ALA A 153 31.57 13.43 28.65
CA ALA A 153 30.29 13.35 29.35
C ALA A 153 29.21 12.65 28.49
N TYR A 154 29.10 13.01 27.21
CA TYR A 154 28.16 12.38 26.28
C TYR A 154 28.45 10.89 26.10
N LYS A 155 29.73 10.51 25.92
CA LYS A 155 30.15 9.11 25.79
C LYS A 155 29.74 8.29 27.01
N ASP A 156 29.92 8.80 28.22
CA ASP A 156 29.56 8.10 29.44
C ASP A 156 28.04 7.96 29.64
N LEU A 157 27.25 8.96 29.21
CA LEU A 157 25.79 8.85 29.17
C LEU A 157 25.34 7.77 28.19
N THR A 158 25.91 7.72 26.98
CA THR A 158 25.51 6.73 25.96
C THR A 158 25.78 5.29 26.36
N LYS A 159 26.85 5.01 27.12
CA LYS A 159 27.18 3.67 27.61
C LYS A 159 26.07 3.06 28.49
N ARG A 160 25.36 3.90 29.24
CA ARG A 160 24.29 3.47 30.16
C ARG A 160 23.07 2.90 29.43
N CYS A 161 22.91 3.20 28.15
CA CYS A 161 21.75 2.81 27.35
C CYS A 161 22.01 1.64 26.39
N ASN A 162 23.18 1.00 26.45
CA ASN A 162 23.54 -0.11 25.55
C ASN A 162 22.53 -1.28 25.58
N SER A 163 22.00 -1.63 26.75
CA SER A 163 20.97 -2.66 26.88
C SER A 163 19.67 -2.26 26.18
N ALA A 164 19.19 -1.04 26.39
CA ALA A 164 17.97 -0.53 25.76
C ALA A 164 18.08 -0.50 24.22
N PHE A 165 19.24 -0.13 23.66
CA PHE A 165 19.46 -0.20 22.22
C PHE A 165 19.43 -1.64 21.69
N SER A 166 19.99 -2.60 22.45
CA SER A 166 19.94 -4.01 22.06
C SER A 166 18.51 -4.58 22.03
N GLU A 167 17.66 -4.14 22.96
CA GLU A 167 16.24 -4.50 22.99
C GLU A 167 15.47 -3.90 21.80
N LEU A 168 15.75 -2.65 21.44
CA LEU A 168 15.15 -2.01 20.25
C LEU A 168 15.50 -2.77 18.97
N VAL A 169 16.77 -3.13 18.78
CA VAL A 169 17.23 -3.92 17.63
C VAL A 169 16.57 -5.31 17.61
N LYS A 170 16.37 -5.92 18.78
CA LYS A 170 15.64 -7.19 18.89
C LYS A 170 14.18 -7.02 18.45
N LEU A 171 13.50 -5.97 18.93
CA LEU A 171 12.12 -5.68 18.55
C LEU A 171 11.99 -5.47 17.03
N GLU A 172 12.88 -4.72 16.40
CA GLU A 172 12.89 -4.53 14.95
C GLU A 172 13.03 -5.86 14.20
N ARG A 173 13.90 -6.77 14.66
CA ARG A 173 14.05 -8.12 14.10
C ARG A 173 12.81 -8.98 14.31
N ASP A 174 12.18 -8.90 15.48
CA ASP A 174 10.95 -9.64 15.78
C ASP A 174 9.80 -9.16 14.89
N ILE A 175 9.71 -7.84 14.63
CA ILE A 175 8.77 -7.25 13.66
C ILE A 175 9.01 -7.81 12.26
N GLN A 176 10.26 -7.79 11.77
CA GLN A 176 10.60 -8.33 10.45
C GLN A 176 10.32 -9.83 10.34
N THR A 177 10.57 -10.58 11.41
CA THR A 177 10.32 -12.03 11.45
C THR A 177 8.82 -12.33 11.43
N LYS A 178 8.03 -11.56 12.16
CA LYS A 178 6.59 -11.78 12.31
C LYS A 178 5.76 -11.24 11.14
N LEU A 179 6.12 -10.07 10.61
CA LEU A 179 5.37 -9.39 9.55
C LEU A 179 5.99 -9.59 8.15
N GLY A 180 7.18 -10.18 8.08
CA GLY A 180 7.94 -10.36 6.86
C GLY A 180 8.83 -9.17 6.50
N ASP A 181 9.83 -9.43 5.65
CA ASP A 181 10.76 -8.42 5.14
C ASP A 181 10.12 -7.63 3.98
N VAL A 182 9.29 -6.63 4.33
CA VAL A 182 8.62 -5.74 3.38
C VAL A 182 9.53 -4.56 3.04
N VAL A 183 10.21 -4.64 1.90
CA VAL A 183 11.13 -3.58 1.45
C VAL A 183 10.85 -3.09 0.04
N PHE A 184 11.17 -1.81 -0.18
CA PHE A 184 11.18 -1.21 -1.50
C PHE A 184 12.47 -1.55 -2.25
N SER A 185 12.37 -1.96 -3.51
CA SER A 185 13.45 -2.62 -4.26
C SER A 185 14.43 -1.68 -4.97
N ASN A 186 14.40 -0.38 -4.66
CA ASN A 186 15.23 0.62 -5.34
C ASN A 186 16.68 0.69 -4.81
N ILE A 187 16.95 0.06 -3.67
CA ILE A 187 18.30 -0.10 -3.09
C ILE A 187 18.68 -1.58 -3.20
N LYS A 188 19.49 -1.92 -4.20
CA LYS A 188 19.80 -3.31 -4.58
C LYS A 188 21.05 -3.81 -3.85
N ARG A 189 20.93 -4.18 -2.57
CA ARG A 189 21.96 -4.99 -1.88
C ARG A 189 21.41 -6.36 -1.48
N GLY A 190 21.63 -7.35 -2.35
CA GLY A 190 21.64 -8.78 -1.98
C GLY A 190 20.30 -9.48 -1.71
N LYS A 191 19.14 -8.89 -2.01
CA LYS A 191 17.84 -9.52 -1.67
C LYS A 191 17.30 -10.45 -2.76
N LYS A 192 16.80 -11.61 -2.32
CA LYS A 192 16.08 -12.57 -3.17
C LYS A 192 14.80 -11.93 -3.71
N LYS A 193 14.55 -12.12 -4.99
CA LYS A 193 13.29 -11.73 -5.66
C LYS A 193 12.12 -12.39 -4.90
N LYS A 194 11.11 -11.60 -4.48
CA LYS A 194 9.86 -12.15 -3.91
C LYS A 194 9.32 -13.25 -4.84
N SER A 195 8.79 -14.34 -4.28
CA SER A 195 8.16 -15.39 -5.08
C SER A 195 6.96 -14.82 -5.84
N LYS A 196 6.65 -15.38 -7.01
CA LYS A 196 5.52 -14.92 -7.83
C LYS A 196 4.20 -14.97 -7.05
N ASP A 197 4.01 -15.98 -6.22
CA ASP A 197 2.77 -16.20 -5.47
C ASP A 197 2.50 -15.09 -4.44
N ILE A 198 3.54 -14.60 -3.75
CA ILE A 198 3.43 -13.47 -2.81
C ILE A 198 3.06 -12.18 -3.56
N LEU A 199 3.65 -11.96 -4.75
CA LEU A 199 3.33 -10.77 -5.56
C LEU A 199 1.87 -10.79 -6.05
N PHE A 200 1.34 -11.95 -6.42
CA PHE A 200 -0.07 -12.11 -6.80
C PHE A 200 -1.01 -11.88 -5.62
N LEU A 201 -0.68 -12.41 -4.44
CA LEU A 201 -1.47 -12.18 -3.22
C LEU A 201 -1.52 -10.70 -2.83
N ASP A 202 -0.38 -10.00 -2.86
CA ASP A 202 -0.30 -8.58 -2.53
C ASP A 202 -1.10 -7.71 -3.53
N ASP A 203 -1.01 -8.00 -4.84
CA ASP A 203 -1.84 -7.31 -5.85
C ASP A 203 -3.33 -7.62 -5.68
N PHE A 204 -3.69 -8.86 -5.39
CA PHE A 204 -5.06 -9.27 -5.11
C PHE A 204 -5.62 -8.52 -3.89
N ARG A 205 -4.91 -8.51 -2.77
CA ARG A 205 -5.35 -7.81 -1.55
C ARG A 205 -5.56 -6.31 -1.78
N ARG A 206 -4.64 -5.65 -2.49
CA ARG A 206 -4.76 -4.22 -2.83
C ARG A 206 -6.01 -3.96 -3.67
N THR A 207 -6.19 -4.71 -4.74
CA THR A 207 -7.29 -4.47 -5.70
C THR A 207 -8.66 -4.86 -5.14
N TYR A 208 -8.69 -5.88 -4.28
CA TYR A 208 -9.86 -6.23 -3.49
C TYR A 208 -10.21 -5.11 -2.49
N GLN A 209 -9.21 -4.58 -1.76
CA GLN A 209 -9.40 -3.50 -0.80
C GLN A 209 -9.94 -2.21 -1.46
N GLU A 210 -9.42 -1.83 -2.64
CA GLU A 210 -9.93 -0.71 -3.44
C GLU A 210 -11.43 -0.88 -3.73
N THR A 211 -11.82 -2.08 -4.18
CA THR A 211 -13.21 -2.39 -4.55
C THR A 211 -14.14 -2.41 -3.34
N VAL A 212 -13.73 -3.03 -2.24
CA VAL A 212 -14.50 -3.06 -0.98
C VAL A 212 -14.67 -1.64 -0.43
N THR A 213 -13.66 -0.79 -0.51
CA THR A 213 -13.74 0.61 -0.06
C THR A 213 -14.74 1.41 -0.91
N ALA A 214 -14.69 1.28 -2.23
CA ALA A 214 -15.66 1.91 -3.13
C ALA A 214 -17.09 1.42 -2.87
N PHE A 215 -17.27 0.12 -2.63
CA PHE A 215 -18.58 -0.43 -2.29
C PHE A 215 -19.12 0.10 -0.95
N LYS A 216 -18.27 0.32 0.06
CA LYS A 216 -18.70 0.91 1.34
C LYS A 216 -19.33 2.29 1.14
N VAL A 217 -18.71 3.15 0.32
CA VAL A 217 -19.27 4.46 -0.02
C VAL A 217 -20.61 4.31 -0.75
N LEU A 218 -20.70 3.39 -1.73
CA LEU A 218 -21.96 3.11 -2.42
C LEU A 218 -23.06 2.64 -1.44
N LYS A 219 -22.73 1.71 -0.53
CA LYS A 219 -23.64 1.19 0.49
C LYS A 219 -24.10 2.29 1.44
N GLU A 220 -23.21 3.16 1.91
CA GLU A 220 -23.55 4.32 2.74
C GLU A 220 -24.56 5.24 2.03
N VAL A 221 -24.30 5.63 0.78
CA VAL A 221 -25.23 6.48 0.02
C VAL A 221 -26.57 5.78 -0.20
N TYR A 222 -26.56 4.46 -0.41
CA TYR A 222 -27.78 3.67 -0.52
C TYR A 222 -28.59 3.67 0.77
N GLN A 223 -27.93 3.49 1.91
CA GLN A 223 -28.58 3.52 3.23
C GLN A 223 -29.11 4.92 3.57
N ASP A 224 -28.39 5.98 3.20
CA ASP A 224 -28.80 7.38 3.41
C ASP A 224 -30.11 7.74 2.67
N VAL A 225 -30.42 7.07 1.55
CA VAL A 225 -31.71 7.24 0.86
C VAL A 225 -32.88 6.73 1.72
N GLY A 226 -32.61 5.84 2.67
CA GLY A 226 -33.60 5.34 3.63
C GLY A 226 -34.69 4.47 3.02
N LYS A 227 -34.45 3.88 1.85
CA LYS A 227 -35.42 3.04 1.13
C LYS A 227 -34.83 1.68 0.76
N ARG A 228 -35.70 0.68 0.72
CA ARG A 228 -35.43 -0.68 0.26
C ARG A 228 -36.56 -1.11 -0.66
N LYS A 229 -36.24 -1.90 -1.70
CA LYS A 229 -37.26 -2.57 -2.50
C LYS A 229 -37.87 -3.76 -1.76
N VAL A 230 -37.08 -4.44 -0.92
CA VAL A 230 -37.52 -5.56 -0.08
C VAL A 230 -36.83 -5.56 1.28
N SER A 231 -37.43 -6.26 2.23
CA SER A 231 -36.92 -6.38 3.60
C SER A 231 -35.58 -7.13 3.68
N GLU A 232 -34.80 -6.88 4.74
CA GLU A 232 -33.52 -7.56 4.99
C GLU A 232 -33.71 -9.07 5.20
N GLU A 233 -34.85 -9.46 5.76
CA GLU A 233 -35.25 -10.85 5.99
C GLU A 233 -35.46 -11.62 4.68
N GLN A 234 -35.90 -10.93 3.62
CA GLN A 234 -36.05 -11.54 2.30
C GLN A 234 -34.71 -11.61 1.56
N ILE A 235 -33.94 -10.51 1.58
CA ILE A 235 -32.63 -10.49 0.96
C ILE A 235 -31.69 -9.50 1.67
N PRO A 236 -30.42 -9.89 1.91
CA PRO A 236 -29.43 -8.98 2.46
C PRO A 236 -29.24 -7.75 1.58
N LEU A 237 -29.05 -6.57 2.19
CA LEU A 237 -28.87 -5.30 1.50
C LEU A 237 -27.81 -5.37 0.40
N ARG A 238 -26.69 -6.06 0.66
CA ARG A 238 -25.60 -6.20 -0.33
C ARG A 238 -26.03 -6.84 -1.65
N ILE A 239 -27.01 -7.75 -1.63
CA ILE A 239 -27.51 -8.42 -2.84
C ILE A 239 -28.52 -7.53 -3.57
N GLU A 240 -29.30 -6.72 -2.84
CA GLU A 240 -30.11 -5.66 -3.44
C GLU A 240 -29.22 -4.61 -4.13
N ILE A 241 -28.10 -4.22 -3.52
CA ILE A 241 -27.11 -3.31 -4.13
C ILE A 241 -26.47 -3.95 -5.36
N ASP A 242 -26.14 -5.25 -5.35
CA ASP A 242 -25.65 -5.96 -6.55
C ASP A 242 -26.69 -5.95 -7.69
N SER A 243 -27.97 -6.10 -7.35
CA SER A 243 -29.07 -5.99 -8.31
C SER A 243 -29.25 -4.57 -8.84
N PHE A 244 -29.05 -3.56 -7.98
CA PHE A 244 -28.97 -2.16 -8.39
C PHE A 244 -27.80 -1.90 -9.35
N ILE A 245 -26.61 -2.45 -9.06
CA ILE A 245 -25.44 -2.39 -9.94
C ILE A 245 -25.79 -3.00 -11.31
N SER A 246 -26.46 -4.16 -11.34
CA SER A 246 -26.92 -4.80 -12.58
C SER A 246 -27.93 -3.93 -13.34
N TYR A 247 -28.87 -3.29 -12.65
CA TYR A 247 -29.81 -2.34 -13.24
C TYR A 247 -29.09 -1.13 -13.86
N VAL A 248 -28.12 -0.54 -13.16
CA VAL A 248 -27.37 0.62 -13.67
C VAL A 248 -26.59 0.24 -14.92
N ARG A 249 -25.93 -0.91 -14.92
CA ARG A 249 -25.30 -1.46 -16.12
C ARG A 249 -26.28 -1.57 -17.28
N ASP A 250 -27.45 -2.15 -17.05
CA ASP A 250 -28.41 -2.44 -18.11
C ASP A 250 -29.12 -1.20 -18.66
N LYS A 251 -29.30 -0.17 -17.83
CA LYS A 251 -30.15 0.99 -18.15
C LYS A 251 -29.40 2.30 -18.35
N HIS A 252 -28.26 2.49 -17.70
CA HIS A 252 -27.56 3.79 -17.65
C HIS A 252 -26.10 3.71 -18.13
N ALA A 253 -25.43 2.60 -17.84
CA ALA A 253 -24.02 2.34 -18.17
C ALA A 253 -23.87 1.20 -19.21
N GLN A 254 -24.70 1.22 -20.25
CA GLN A 254 -24.56 0.31 -21.39
C GLN A 254 -23.23 0.55 -22.11
N THR A 255 -22.67 -0.50 -22.72
CA THR A 255 -21.36 -0.51 -23.40
C THR A 255 -20.20 -0.09 -22.48
N ASP A 256 -19.12 0.48 -23.02
CA ASP A 256 -17.94 0.89 -22.25
C ASP A 256 -17.98 2.33 -21.74
N LYS A 257 -19.19 2.89 -21.53
CA LYS A 257 -19.39 4.22 -20.92
C LYS A 257 -18.68 4.38 -19.57
N TRP A 258 -18.52 3.29 -18.82
CA TRP A 258 -17.78 3.28 -17.56
C TRP A 258 -16.33 3.71 -17.71
N GLU A 259 -15.69 3.40 -18.84
CA GLU A 259 -14.28 3.73 -19.12
C GLU A 259 -14.10 5.23 -19.35
N ALA A 260 -15.06 5.84 -20.05
CA ALA A 260 -15.06 7.27 -20.38
C ALA A 260 -15.53 8.18 -19.22
N THR A 261 -16.04 7.61 -18.13
CA THR A 261 -16.53 8.42 -17.00
C THR A 261 -15.35 9.00 -16.22
N GLU A 262 -15.40 10.29 -15.88
CA GLU A 262 -14.37 10.91 -15.07
C GLU A 262 -14.34 10.35 -13.64
N LEU A 263 -13.18 10.42 -13.00
CA LEU A 263 -13.06 10.07 -11.59
C LEU A 263 -13.69 11.20 -10.77
N MET A 264 -14.51 10.85 -9.79
CA MET A 264 -15.22 11.78 -8.92
C MET A 264 -15.00 11.39 -7.47
N ILE A 265 -14.94 12.38 -6.57
CA ILE A 265 -14.79 12.17 -5.13
C ILE A 265 -15.70 13.16 -4.39
N GLY A 266 -16.25 12.76 -3.24
CA GLY A 266 -17.01 13.66 -2.37
C GLY A 266 -18.46 13.85 -2.79
N ASP A 267 -18.99 15.06 -2.63
CA ASP A 267 -20.43 15.32 -2.71
C ASP A 267 -21.01 15.15 -4.12
N GLU A 268 -20.26 15.53 -5.16
CA GLU A 268 -20.66 15.32 -6.56
C GLU A 268 -20.85 13.83 -6.85
N GLN A 269 -19.89 13.01 -6.43
CA GLN A 269 -19.95 11.56 -6.58
C GLN A 269 -21.17 10.98 -5.86
N LYS A 270 -21.37 11.38 -4.59
CA LYS A 270 -22.50 10.91 -3.77
C LYS A 270 -23.83 11.35 -4.37
N ALA A 271 -23.92 12.56 -4.94
CA ALA A 271 -25.11 13.04 -5.63
C ALA A 271 -25.42 12.21 -6.88
N PHE A 272 -24.40 11.88 -7.68
CA PHE A 272 -24.56 11.03 -8.88
C PHE A 272 -25.00 9.61 -8.53
N ILE A 273 -24.42 9.02 -7.49
CA ILE A 273 -24.84 7.70 -6.96
C ILE A 273 -26.30 7.78 -6.48
N ARG A 274 -26.64 8.78 -5.66
CA ARG A 274 -28.00 8.98 -5.11
C ARG A 274 -29.04 9.18 -6.23
N TYR A 275 -28.70 9.91 -7.28
CA TYR A 275 -29.55 10.08 -8.45
C TYR A 275 -29.94 8.73 -9.09
N ASN A 276 -28.97 7.83 -9.26
CA ASN A 276 -29.21 6.51 -9.84
C ASN A 276 -30.00 5.59 -8.88
N ILE A 277 -29.74 5.66 -7.57
CA ILE A 277 -30.49 4.91 -6.55
C ILE A 277 -31.97 5.33 -6.54
N ASN A 278 -32.25 6.63 -6.63
CA ASN A 278 -33.62 7.12 -6.70
C ASN A 278 -34.38 6.57 -7.93
N LYS A 279 -33.73 6.52 -9.11
CA LYS A 279 -34.31 5.90 -10.30
C LYS A 279 -34.58 4.41 -10.10
N TRP A 280 -33.65 3.69 -9.48
CA TRP A 280 -33.80 2.28 -9.16
C TRP A 280 -35.04 2.00 -8.32
N HIS A 281 -35.28 2.77 -7.26
CA HIS A 281 -36.45 2.57 -6.40
C HIS A 281 -37.78 2.84 -7.11
N THR A 282 -37.80 3.69 -8.14
CA THR A 282 -39.02 3.97 -8.93
C THR A 282 -39.23 3.05 -10.12
N ALA A 283 -38.22 2.30 -10.55
CA ALA A 283 -38.30 1.42 -11.71
C ALA A 283 -38.68 -0.01 -11.30
N SER A 284 -39.57 -0.67 -12.04
CA SER A 284 -39.68 -2.13 -11.95
C SER A 284 -38.47 -2.77 -12.62
N TYR A 285 -37.93 -3.81 -11.98
CA TYR A 285 -36.85 -4.61 -12.54
C TYR A 285 -37.16 -6.08 -12.27
N PRO A 286 -37.93 -6.74 -13.17
CA PRO A 286 -38.40 -8.12 -12.99
C PRO A 286 -37.27 -9.12 -12.73
N TYR A 287 -36.06 -8.84 -13.24
CA TYR A 287 -34.91 -9.68 -12.93
C TYR A 287 -34.62 -9.73 -11.42
N PHE A 288 -34.68 -8.61 -10.71
CA PHE A 288 -34.56 -8.61 -9.25
C PHE A 288 -35.81 -9.20 -8.58
N GLU A 289 -36.97 -8.69 -8.97
CA GLU A 289 -38.26 -8.96 -8.32
C GLU A 289 -38.68 -10.44 -8.45
N GLU A 290 -38.50 -11.04 -9.63
CA GLU A 290 -38.99 -12.38 -9.96
C GLU A 290 -37.87 -13.43 -10.05
N THR A 291 -36.64 -13.03 -10.38
CA THR A 291 -35.52 -13.99 -10.57
C THR A 291 -34.57 -14.02 -9.38
N ILE A 292 -34.06 -12.88 -8.92
CA ILE A 292 -33.11 -12.84 -7.78
C ILE A 292 -33.79 -13.32 -6.50
N ILE A 293 -34.91 -12.68 -6.15
CA ILE A 293 -35.60 -12.94 -4.87
C ILE A 293 -36.25 -14.32 -4.85
N SER A 294 -37.02 -14.66 -5.88
CA SER A 294 -37.88 -15.85 -5.84
C SER A 294 -37.16 -17.13 -6.26
N GLN A 295 -36.03 -17.04 -6.99
CA GLN A 295 -35.38 -18.21 -7.57
C GLN A 295 -33.91 -18.32 -7.18
N LYS A 296 -33.07 -17.34 -7.55
CA LYS A 296 -31.62 -17.45 -7.41
C LYS A 296 -31.15 -17.46 -5.95
N TYR A 297 -31.61 -16.51 -5.14
CA TYR A 297 -31.19 -16.45 -3.74
C TYR A 297 -31.65 -17.69 -2.93
N PRO A 298 -32.90 -18.17 -3.06
CA PRO A 298 -33.31 -19.43 -2.46
C PRO A 298 -32.52 -20.65 -2.95
N LYS A 299 -32.22 -20.75 -4.26
CA LYS A 299 -31.38 -21.83 -4.82
C LYS A 299 -30.00 -21.84 -4.21
N LEU A 300 -29.35 -20.69 -4.09
CA LEU A 300 -28.04 -20.57 -3.44
C LEU A 300 -28.11 -21.03 -1.98
N LYS A 301 -29.13 -20.58 -1.23
CA LYS A 301 -29.32 -20.91 0.19
C LYS A 301 -29.54 -22.41 0.44
N LYS A 302 -30.14 -23.15 -0.50
CA LYS A 302 -30.29 -24.61 -0.38
C LYS A 302 -28.95 -25.34 -0.26
N VAL A 303 -27.89 -24.79 -0.86
CA VAL A 303 -26.56 -25.43 -0.90
C VAL A 303 -25.63 -24.79 0.12
N PHE A 304 -25.52 -23.46 0.09
CA PHE A 304 -24.49 -22.69 0.80
C PHE A 304 -24.98 -22.08 2.11
N SER A 305 -26.00 -22.65 2.76
CA SER A 305 -26.46 -22.15 4.06
C SER A 305 -25.61 -22.62 5.24
N SER A 306 -24.95 -23.77 5.11
CA SER A 306 -24.07 -24.34 6.14
C SER A 306 -22.98 -25.22 5.52
N SER A 307 -21.96 -25.56 6.31
CA SER A 307 -20.95 -26.55 5.94
C SER A 307 -21.58 -27.92 5.67
N GLU A 308 -22.57 -28.33 6.47
CA GLU A 308 -23.21 -29.64 6.36
C GLU A 308 -23.98 -29.77 5.04
N THR A 309 -24.84 -28.79 4.73
CA THR A 309 -25.63 -28.78 3.48
C THR A 309 -24.76 -28.77 2.24
N LEU A 310 -23.62 -28.08 2.27
CA LEU A 310 -22.69 -28.03 1.14
C LEU A 310 -21.97 -29.37 0.95
N LEU A 311 -21.45 -29.96 2.03
CA LEU A 311 -20.75 -31.25 1.99
C LEU A 311 -21.68 -32.41 1.59
N SER A 312 -22.95 -32.36 1.99
CA SER A 312 -23.93 -33.41 1.65
C SER A 312 -24.65 -33.21 0.32
N SER A 313 -24.42 -32.08 -0.38
CA SER A 313 -25.08 -31.81 -1.67
C SER A 313 -24.68 -32.82 -2.75
N ASP A 314 -25.60 -33.22 -3.63
CA ASP A 314 -25.24 -33.95 -4.85
C ASP A 314 -24.69 -33.00 -5.94
N ASP A 315 -24.24 -33.56 -7.07
CA ASP A 315 -23.61 -32.78 -8.14
C ASP A 315 -24.60 -31.85 -8.84
N ASP A 316 -25.86 -32.23 -8.97
CA ASP A 316 -26.89 -31.39 -9.59
C ASP A 316 -27.20 -30.18 -8.72
N LEU A 317 -27.41 -30.42 -7.43
CA LEU A 317 -27.68 -29.38 -6.46
C LEU A 317 -26.51 -28.40 -6.33
N LEU A 318 -25.27 -28.91 -6.24
CA LEU A 318 -24.07 -28.07 -6.21
C LEU A 318 -23.95 -27.20 -7.47
N PHE A 319 -24.11 -27.81 -8.65
CA PHE A 319 -23.97 -27.11 -9.92
C PHE A 319 -25.03 -26.02 -10.09
N ASP A 320 -26.29 -26.32 -9.75
CA ASP A 320 -27.39 -25.35 -9.76
C ASP A 320 -27.11 -24.16 -8.82
N GLY A 321 -26.53 -24.43 -7.64
CA GLY A 321 -26.09 -23.39 -6.71
C GLY A 321 -24.99 -22.50 -7.30
N LEU A 322 -23.98 -23.10 -7.95
CA LEU A 322 -22.90 -22.35 -8.60
C LEU A 322 -23.39 -21.52 -9.80
N CYS A 323 -24.41 -21.98 -10.52
CA CYS A 323 -25.03 -21.25 -11.63
C CYS A 323 -25.83 -20.01 -11.21
N VAL A 324 -26.01 -19.77 -9.90
CA VAL A 324 -26.51 -18.48 -9.40
C VAL A 324 -25.51 -17.37 -9.72
N LEU A 325 -24.20 -17.67 -9.60
CA LEU A 325 -23.11 -16.74 -9.85
C LEU A 325 -23.04 -16.39 -11.34
N HIS A 326 -23.05 -15.10 -11.65
CA HIS A 326 -22.93 -14.61 -13.01
C HIS A 326 -21.60 -15.00 -13.66
N SER A 327 -20.51 -14.85 -12.93
CA SER A 327 -19.16 -15.20 -13.39
C SER A 327 -19.00 -16.69 -13.69
N PHE A 328 -19.79 -17.57 -13.06
CA PHE A 328 -19.80 -19.01 -13.36
C PHE A 328 -20.77 -19.35 -14.50
N HIS A 329 -22.03 -18.90 -14.42
CA HIS A 329 -23.05 -19.20 -15.42
C HIS A 329 -22.70 -18.67 -16.81
N ASP A 330 -22.22 -17.43 -16.92
CA ASP A 330 -21.92 -16.79 -18.20
C ASP A 330 -20.79 -17.49 -18.97
N ARG A 331 -20.05 -18.39 -18.31
CA ARG A 331 -19.03 -19.22 -18.96
C ARG A 331 -19.62 -20.19 -19.96
N LEU A 332 -20.92 -20.51 -19.88
CA LEU A 332 -21.61 -21.40 -20.84
C LEU A 332 -21.36 -20.96 -22.29
N ARG A 333 -21.15 -19.67 -22.55
CA ARG A 333 -20.85 -19.12 -23.89
C ARG A 333 -19.55 -19.64 -24.50
N PHE A 334 -18.64 -20.15 -23.67
CA PHE A 334 -17.36 -20.72 -24.09
C PHE A 334 -17.39 -22.24 -24.27
N PHE A 335 -18.52 -22.90 -23.98
CA PHE A 335 -18.67 -24.34 -24.08
C PHE A 335 -19.67 -24.69 -25.19
N PRO A 336 -19.23 -25.34 -26.28
CA PRO A 336 -20.15 -25.86 -27.30
C PRO A 336 -21.16 -26.81 -26.66
N GLY A 337 -22.45 -26.53 -26.80
CA GLY A 337 -23.53 -27.24 -26.09
C GLY A 337 -24.00 -26.56 -24.80
N GLY A 338 -23.44 -25.40 -24.43
CA GLY A 338 -23.93 -24.54 -23.37
C GLY A 338 -23.79 -25.15 -21.97
N LEU A 339 -24.87 -25.08 -21.19
CA LEU A 339 -24.88 -25.45 -19.77
C LEU A 339 -24.56 -26.94 -19.51
N PRO A 340 -25.12 -27.91 -20.27
CA PRO A 340 -24.73 -29.32 -20.15
C PRO A 340 -23.23 -29.57 -20.33
N SER A 341 -22.61 -28.90 -21.31
CA SER A 341 -21.18 -29.05 -21.59
C SER A 341 -20.31 -28.41 -20.50
N LEU A 342 -20.72 -27.25 -19.98
CA LEU A 342 -20.07 -26.64 -18.81
C LEU A 342 -20.15 -27.57 -17.59
N ARG A 343 -21.32 -28.17 -17.33
CA ARG A 343 -21.52 -29.13 -16.22
C ARG A 343 -20.57 -30.32 -16.35
N SER A 344 -20.58 -30.97 -17.51
CA SER A 344 -19.72 -32.12 -17.79
C SER A 344 -18.26 -31.77 -17.58
N LYS A 345 -17.79 -30.66 -18.18
CA LYS A 345 -16.41 -30.21 -18.07
C LYS A 345 -16.01 -29.86 -16.63
N PHE A 346 -16.89 -29.20 -15.88
CA PHE A 346 -16.62 -28.81 -14.49
C PHE A 346 -16.36 -30.05 -13.63
N PHE A 347 -17.24 -31.05 -13.64
CA PHE A 347 -17.05 -32.25 -12.83
C PHE A 347 -15.94 -33.17 -13.35
N GLU A 348 -15.78 -33.30 -14.66
CA GLU A 348 -14.69 -34.09 -15.25
C GLU A 348 -13.31 -33.53 -14.85
N SER A 349 -13.13 -32.21 -14.98
CA SER A 349 -11.87 -31.55 -14.60
C SER A 349 -11.60 -31.55 -13.11
N ASN A 350 -12.61 -31.77 -12.27
CA ASN A 350 -12.50 -31.80 -10.81
C ASN A 350 -12.71 -33.20 -10.21
N LYS A 351 -12.64 -34.29 -11.01
CA LYS A 351 -12.94 -35.65 -10.54
C LYS A 351 -12.08 -36.11 -9.35
N SER A 352 -10.84 -35.65 -9.27
CA SER A 352 -9.90 -35.93 -8.16
C SER A 352 -9.79 -34.79 -7.15
N ILE A 353 -10.61 -33.74 -7.29
CA ILE A 353 -10.57 -32.55 -6.45
C ILE A 353 -11.75 -32.62 -5.47
N PRO A 354 -11.50 -32.46 -4.15
CA PRO A 354 -12.57 -32.39 -3.15
C PRO A 354 -13.25 -31.01 -3.21
N VAL A 355 -14.12 -30.82 -4.23
CA VAL A 355 -14.73 -29.52 -4.55
C VAL A 355 -15.55 -28.98 -3.38
N ARG A 356 -16.36 -29.82 -2.74
CA ARG A 356 -17.26 -29.41 -1.65
C ARG A 356 -16.48 -28.99 -0.42
N GLU A 357 -15.40 -29.69 -0.10
CA GLU A 357 -14.49 -29.38 1.00
C GLU A 357 -13.75 -28.07 0.75
N ARG A 358 -13.29 -27.82 -0.49
CA ARG A 358 -12.61 -26.57 -0.85
C ARG A 358 -13.56 -25.36 -0.85
N LEU A 359 -14.80 -25.53 -1.31
CA LEU A 359 -15.84 -24.50 -1.19
C LEU A 359 -16.28 -24.29 0.27
N THR A 360 -16.32 -25.36 1.06
CA THR A 360 -16.59 -25.30 2.50
C THR A 360 -15.50 -24.51 3.21
N TYR A 361 -14.24 -24.79 2.89
CA TYR A 361 -13.10 -24.02 3.37
C TYR A 361 -13.26 -22.54 3.06
N LEU A 362 -13.53 -22.19 1.79
CA LEU A 362 -13.71 -20.81 1.37
C LEU A 362 -14.75 -20.06 2.23
N ILE A 363 -15.93 -20.66 2.43
CA ILE A 363 -17.10 -19.97 2.99
C ILE A 363 -17.14 -20.04 4.53
N PHE A 364 -16.79 -21.19 5.12
CA PHE A 364 -17.13 -21.50 6.52
C PHE A 364 -15.92 -21.70 7.45
N SER A 365 -14.70 -21.82 6.94
CA SER A 365 -13.52 -21.92 7.82
C SER A 365 -13.24 -20.60 8.54
N GLU A 366 -12.47 -20.68 9.62
CA GLU A 366 -11.97 -19.51 10.34
C GLU A 366 -10.81 -18.82 9.58
N GLY A 367 -10.35 -17.67 10.08
CA GLY A 367 -9.26 -16.89 9.47
C GLY A 367 -9.74 -15.81 8.49
N SER A 368 -8.79 -15.19 7.77
CA SER A 368 -9.05 -14.10 6.82
C SER A 368 -9.73 -14.61 5.55
N VAL A 369 -10.89 -14.04 5.20
CA VAL A 369 -11.58 -14.35 3.94
C VAL A 369 -10.67 -14.08 2.74
N GLU A 370 -9.85 -13.03 2.77
CA GLU A 370 -8.90 -12.72 1.71
C GLU A 370 -7.85 -13.80 1.51
N GLU A 371 -7.35 -14.39 2.60
CA GLU A 371 -6.42 -15.52 2.54
C GLU A 371 -7.11 -16.77 1.98
N ARG A 372 -8.35 -17.05 2.40
CA ARG A 372 -9.11 -18.19 1.87
C ARG A 372 -9.41 -18.04 0.38
N MET A 373 -9.81 -16.84 -0.06
CA MET A 373 -9.98 -16.52 -1.47
C MET A 373 -8.66 -16.70 -2.23
N ALA A 374 -7.56 -16.15 -1.73
CA ALA A 374 -6.27 -16.25 -2.41
C ALA A 374 -5.76 -17.69 -2.50
N ASN A 375 -5.98 -18.52 -1.49
CA ASN A 375 -5.65 -19.95 -1.55
C ASN A 375 -6.42 -20.63 -2.68
N LEU A 376 -7.73 -20.39 -2.81
CA LEU A 376 -8.51 -20.96 -3.91
C LEU A 376 -8.09 -20.47 -5.31
N ILE A 377 -7.53 -19.26 -5.41
CA ILE A 377 -7.15 -18.66 -6.68
C ILE A 377 -5.74 -19.10 -7.10
N PHE A 378 -4.79 -19.12 -6.16
CA PHE A 378 -3.35 -19.21 -6.45
C PHE A 378 -2.68 -20.47 -5.90
N ASN A 379 -3.23 -21.10 -4.86
CA ASN A 379 -2.63 -22.29 -4.25
C ASN A 379 -3.18 -23.57 -4.90
N SER A 380 -2.29 -24.39 -5.49
CA SER A 380 -2.65 -25.66 -6.15
C SER A 380 -3.40 -26.63 -5.24
N ASP A 381 -3.14 -26.59 -3.94
CA ASP A 381 -3.74 -27.50 -2.95
C ASP A 381 -5.20 -27.15 -2.65
N TYR A 382 -5.65 -25.96 -3.04
CA TYR A 382 -7.01 -25.47 -2.83
C TYR A 382 -7.76 -25.15 -4.13
N ARG A 383 -7.05 -24.98 -5.26
CA ARG A 383 -7.62 -24.49 -6.51
C ARG A 383 -8.66 -25.43 -7.12
N ILE A 384 -9.86 -24.93 -7.39
CA ILE A 384 -10.89 -25.67 -8.12
C ILE A 384 -10.75 -25.37 -9.62
N ASN A 385 -10.71 -26.41 -10.45
CA ASN A 385 -10.66 -26.23 -11.90
C ASN A 385 -11.97 -25.60 -12.38
N GLU A 386 -11.90 -24.79 -13.43
CA GLU A 386 -13.08 -24.10 -13.97
C GLU A 386 -13.75 -23.13 -12.97
N PHE A 387 -13.05 -22.74 -11.90
CA PHE A 387 -13.54 -21.82 -10.86
C PHE A 387 -12.51 -20.71 -10.55
N GLY A 388 -12.55 -19.63 -11.33
CA GLY A 388 -11.55 -18.55 -11.28
C GLY A 388 -11.82 -17.48 -10.21
N GLN A 389 -10.96 -16.46 -10.20
CA GLN A 389 -11.00 -15.33 -9.26
C GLN A 389 -12.36 -14.62 -9.17
N SER A 390 -13.03 -14.38 -10.30
CA SER A 390 -14.37 -13.76 -10.30
C SER A 390 -15.40 -14.65 -9.61
N ASN A 391 -15.32 -15.98 -9.78
CA ASN A 391 -16.26 -16.91 -9.17
C ASN A 391 -16.06 -16.99 -7.65
N VAL A 392 -14.79 -17.00 -7.21
CA VAL A 392 -14.43 -17.01 -5.78
C VAL A 392 -14.95 -15.76 -5.07
N GLN A 393 -14.67 -14.58 -5.63
CA GLN A 393 -15.13 -13.31 -5.06
C GLN A 393 -16.65 -13.17 -5.09
N GLU A 394 -17.29 -13.57 -6.20
CA GLU A 394 -18.75 -13.50 -6.32
C GLU A 394 -19.42 -14.43 -5.29
N LEU A 395 -18.94 -15.67 -5.15
CA LEU A 395 -19.49 -16.64 -4.20
C LEU A 395 -19.38 -16.14 -2.75
N ILE A 396 -18.23 -15.56 -2.38
CA ILE A 396 -18.08 -14.90 -1.08
C ILE A 396 -19.14 -13.81 -0.93
N GLY A 397 -19.25 -12.87 -1.88
CA GLY A 397 -20.26 -11.80 -1.82
C GLY A 397 -21.69 -12.29 -1.62
N TRP A 398 -22.06 -13.40 -2.26
CA TRP A 398 -23.38 -14.02 -2.12
C TRP A 398 -23.59 -14.66 -0.74
N THR A 399 -22.58 -15.34 -0.20
CA THR A 399 -22.74 -16.27 0.95
C THR A 399 -22.24 -15.73 2.29
N ASN A 400 -21.38 -14.71 2.28
CA ASN A 400 -20.67 -14.28 3.49
C ASN A 400 -21.60 -13.67 4.56
N LYS A 401 -21.08 -13.65 5.80
CA LYS A 401 -21.67 -12.98 6.96
C LYS A 401 -20.96 -11.67 7.32
N GLU A 402 -19.87 -11.34 6.63
CA GLU A 402 -18.99 -10.19 6.87
C GLU A 402 -19.44 -8.93 6.13
N GLU A 403 -20.62 -8.99 5.49
CA GLU A 403 -21.18 -7.93 4.66
C GLU A 403 -20.28 -7.49 3.50
N LEU A 404 -19.44 -8.40 2.99
CA LEU A 404 -18.60 -8.18 1.82
C LEU A 404 -19.42 -8.16 0.53
N PRO A 405 -19.12 -7.27 -0.43
CA PRO A 405 -19.86 -7.17 -1.68
C PRO A 405 -19.69 -8.35 -2.61
N ILE A 406 -20.66 -8.50 -3.51
CA ILE A 406 -20.53 -9.32 -4.72
C ILE A 406 -19.59 -8.58 -5.68
N ILE A 407 -18.39 -9.13 -5.87
CA ILE A 407 -17.36 -8.54 -6.74
C ILE A 407 -17.13 -9.44 -7.96
N ASN A 408 -17.40 -8.89 -9.14
CA ASN A 408 -17.04 -9.43 -10.44
C ASN A 408 -16.75 -8.26 -11.42
N SER A 409 -16.51 -8.57 -12.69
CA SER A 409 -16.22 -7.56 -13.70
C SER A 409 -17.34 -6.54 -13.90
N ARG A 410 -18.61 -6.87 -13.58
CA ARG A 410 -19.74 -5.93 -13.64
C ARG A 410 -19.67 -4.95 -12.48
N THR A 411 -19.41 -5.43 -11.27
CA THR A 411 -19.24 -4.60 -10.08
C THR A 411 -18.17 -3.54 -10.31
N THR A 412 -16.98 -3.94 -10.77
CA THR A 412 -15.88 -2.99 -10.99
C THR A 412 -16.18 -1.97 -12.09
N LYS A 413 -16.89 -2.37 -13.16
CA LYS A 413 -17.33 -1.43 -14.21
C LYS A 413 -18.27 -0.37 -13.65
N ILE A 414 -19.25 -0.76 -12.83
CA ILE A 414 -20.24 0.19 -12.33
C ILE A 414 -19.68 1.07 -11.22
N LEU A 415 -18.77 0.55 -10.39
CA LEU A 415 -18.01 1.40 -9.48
C LEU A 415 -17.17 2.42 -10.27
N ARG A 416 -16.51 2.01 -11.36
CA ARG A 416 -15.78 2.96 -12.21
C ARG A 416 -16.69 4.00 -12.89
N TYR A 417 -17.90 3.58 -13.31
CA TYR A 417 -18.95 4.47 -13.82
C TYR A 417 -19.42 5.47 -12.75
N PHE A 418 -19.47 5.09 -11.48
CA PHE A 418 -19.71 6.03 -10.37
C PHE A 418 -18.48 6.89 -10.01
N GLY A 419 -17.43 6.88 -10.83
CA GLY A 419 -16.25 7.72 -10.65
C GLY A 419 -15.23 7.19 -9.64
N PHE A 420 -15.37 5.95 -9.15
CA PHE A 420 -14.36 5.35 -8.27
C PHE A 420 -13.10 4.93 -9.05
N HIS A 421 -11.92 5.14 -8.46
CA HIS A 421 -10.66 4.60 -8.98
C HIS A 421 -10.47 3.15 -8.50
N VAL A 422 -11.03 2.18 -9.23
CA VAL A 422 -10.92 0.75 -8.94
C VAL A 422 -10.33 0.00 -10.14
N LYS A 423 -9.52 -1.03 -9.89
CA LYS A 423 -8.99 -1.89 -10.95
C LYS A 423 -10.12 -2.72 -11.58
N GLN A 424 -10.21 -2.70 -12.90
CA GLN A 424 -11.17 -3.51 -13.63
C GLN A 424 -10.78 -4.99 -13.59
N LEU A 425 -11.70 -5.87 -13.20
CA LEU A 425 -11.53 -7.31 -13.30
C LEU A 425 -11.82 -7.80 -14.72
N SER A 426 -11.00 -8.75 -15.19
CA SER A 426 -11.13 -9.43 -16.50
C SER A 426 -12.19 -10.51 -16.51
#